data_AF-A0A1F2RBE9-F1
#
_entry.id   AF-A0A1F2RBE9-F1
#
_cell.length_a   1.000
_cell.length_b   1.000
_cell.length_c   1.000
_cell.angle_alpha   90.00
_cell.angle_beta   90.00
_cell.angle_gamma   90.00
#
_symmetry.space_group_name_H-M   'P 1'
#
loop_
_entity.id
_entity.type
_entity.pdbx_description
1 polymer ?
#
loop_
_entity_poly.entity_id
_entity_poly.type
_entity_poly.pdbx_seq_one_letter_code
_entity_poly.pdbx_strand_id
1 'polypeptide(L)'
;MYLPVQSFSLRPALSYGQMEDTMKNRFFLRHGGKVLTSLATLSLIVAGIILASQPGATQSSKGTGVISGTVTADRGVVRGFRVKVKDTAHKITYTVFSRRGQYKVSDLPPSSYEVRVLQRGFESPVETVALGAGETKTANLALKAEAPPPSTVQLVDYDTLYPPGPGRDLLEVTCMGCHGKGMFHRQQRNADGWRASVELMLSGPMPGGQPAPALGRTNMPARDKEAIVQYLASNFGPNSPKRDLKLDELLVDEDAVADALFVEYDAPKMEFRRPGRPNPNATHFLHDPYLDAEGQVWYPSVAANSIVRLNPREMDPEKRWKEWVLPENSGWVFLHGITVDSKNHLFWAEINGGRVGELDPQTGEMTRHSLPTLGSVLQVAVDSKDNIWYGQVHGVGVGRIDAKTRRVKQWPTPTPDASAYGLAIDQKDRAWFAGYGKNVVLMVDPVSDTVKEYKTLTRAAGPRRLGVDSKGIVWHSEFLAGKIGSINSDTGEQKEYTLPLRHTHPYETWPDREDNIWITDHVYGCIIKFDRKTEKFTYYPLPQYGSFAGGGWSVPKIEVAKDNTIWFGSRGVANTVAVHWIPKGGPRE
;
A
#
# COMPACT_ATOMS: atom_id res chain seq x y z
N MET A 1 -44.15 30.55 -7.61
CA MET A 1 -43.69 31.95 -7.50
C MET A 1 -42.56 32.13 -8.50
N TYR A 2 -42.64 33.17 -9.33
CA TYR A 2 -41.89 33.39 -10.58
C TYR A 2 -40.39 33.76 -10.40
N LEU A 3 -39.52 33.16 -11.24
CA LEU A 3 -38.29 33.66 -11.92
C LEU A 3 -37.08 34.24 -11.12
N PRO A 4 -35.85 34.34 -11.73
CA PRO A 4 -35.31 33.74 -12.97
C PRO A 4 -33.90 33.12 -12.87
N VAL A 5 -33.56 32.40 -13.95
CA VAL A 5 -32.24 31.96 -14.41
C VAL A 5 -31.30 33.14 -14.62
N GLN A 6 -30.07 33.05 -14.12
CA GLN A 6 -28.94 33.88 -14.58
C GLN A 6 -27.88 33.02 -15.27
N SER A 7 -27.71 33.31 -16.54
CA SER A 7 -26.59 32.94 -17.39
C SER A 7 -25.32 33.64 -16.91
N PHE A 8 -24.23 32.90 -16.71
CA PHE A 8 -22.89 33.48 -16.67
C PHE A 8 -22.19 33.26 -18.00
N SER A 9 -21.93 34.37 -18.68
CA SER A 9 -21.21 34.46 -19.94
C SER A 9 -19.74 34.05 -19.76
N LEU A 10 -19.27 33.17 -20.63
CA LEU A 10 -17.86 33.05 -20.96
C LEU A 10 -17.32 34.40 -21.46
N ARG A 11 -16.22 34.87 -20.86
CA ARG A 11 -15.35 35.88 -21.48
C ARG A 11 -13.92 35.34 -21.57
N PRO A 12 -13.17 35.76 -22.60
CA PRO A 12 -12.16 34.93 -23.24
C PRO A 12 -10.75 35.12 -22.67
N ALA A 13 -9.89 34.17 -23.00
CA ALA A 13 -8.46 34.19 -22.78
C ALA A 13 -7.81 35.49 -23.30
N LEU A 14 -6.87 36.03 -22.52
CA LEU A 14 -5.92 37.04 -22.98
C LEU A 14 -4.50 36.46 -22.96
N SER A 15 -3.78 36.81 -24.01
CA SER A 15 -2.53 36.26 -24.52
C SER A 15 -1.29 36.73 -23.77
N TYR A 16 -0.24 35.93 -23.90
CA TYR A 16 1.16 36.29 -23.70
C TYR A 16 1.58 37.50 -24.57
N GLY A 17 2.31 38.46 -23.98
CA GLY A 17 2.95 39.56 -24.72
C GLY A 17 3.58 40.65 -23.84
N GLN A 18 4.90 40.56 -23.66
CA GLN A 18 5.97 41.59 -23.52
C GLN A 18 5.65 42.93 -22.80
N MET A 19 6.50 43.46 -21.91
CA MET A 19 7.72 44.19 -22.25
C MET A 19 8.52 44.60 -20.99
N GLU A 20 9.81 44.87 -21.23
CA GLU A 20 10.90 45.25 -20.32
C GLU A 20 10.79 46.63 -19.64
N ASP A 21 11.68 46.78 -18.65
CA ASP A 21 12.42 47.97 -18.21
C ASP A 21 11.69 49.15 -17.54
N THR A 22 12.10 49.46 -16.29
CA THR A 22 12.92 50.65 -16.00
C THR A 22 13.56 50.57 -14.60
N MET A 23 14.86 50.26 -14.55
CA MET A 23 15.97 50.98 -13.88
C MET A 23 15.67 52.01 -12.74
N LYS A 24 16.29 51.86 -11.55
CA LYS A 24 17.53 52.59 -11.12
C LYS A 24 17.82 52.60 -9.60
N ASN A 25 19.06 52.21 -9.30
CA ASN A 25 20.04 52.82 -8.39
C ASN A 25 19.74 53.03 -6.90
N ARG A 26 20.58 52.44 -6.05
CA ARG A 26 21.76 53.14 -5.47
C ARG A 26 22.67 52.15 -4.73
N PHE A 27 23.87 51.92 -5.28
CA PHE A 27 25.04 51.38 -4.56
C PHE A 27 26.06 52.51 -4.43
N PHE A 28 26.60 52.70 -3.22
CA PHE A 28 27.83 53.45 -2.99
C PHE A 28 28.81 52.56 -2.23
N LEU A 29 30.03 52.49 -2.77
CA LEU A 29 31.22 51.90 -2.18
C LEU A 29 31.72 52.74 -0.98
N ARG A 30 32.39 52.13 0.01
CA ARG A 30 33.88 52.14 0.09
C ARG A 30 34.46 51.44 1.32
N HIS A 31 35.68 51.00 1.09
CA HIS A 31 36.69 50.36 1.93
C HIS A 31 37.02 51.04 3.27
N GLY A 32 37.66 50.28 4.16
CA GLY A 32 38.68 50.79 5.07
C GLY A 32 38.75 50.03 6.39
N GLY A 33 39.80 49.23 6.59
CA GLY A 33 40.01 48.44 7.79
C GLY A 33 40.52 49.21 9.01
N LYS A 34 40.77 48.48 10.11
CA LYS A 34 41.83 48.74 11.10
C LYS A 34 42.00 47.53 12.04
N VAL A 35 43.25 47.41 12.48
CA VAL A 35 43.91 46.37 13.29
C VAL A 35 44.07 46.87 14.74
N LEU A 36 44.55 45.97 15.64
CA LEU A 36 45.08 46.12 17.02
C LEU A 36 44.04 45.85 18.14
N THR A 37 44.26 45.08 19.21
CA THR A 37 45.50 44.50 19.81
C THR A 37 45.18 43.49 20.92
N SER A 38 46.00 42.42 21.00
CA SER A 38 46.71 41.84 22.17
C SER A 38 46.00 41.56 23.51
N LEU A 39 46.05 40.30 24.00
CA LEU A 39 47.02 39.82 25.02
C LEU A 39 46.72 38.37 25.46
N ALA A 40 47.76 37.54 25.45
CA ALA A 40 47.78 36.21 26.02
C ALA A 40 48.08 36.26 27.53
N THR A 41 47.51 35.33 28.31
CA THR A 41 48.14 34.82 29.53
C THR A 41 47.83 33.32 29.68
N LEU A 42 48.91 32.55 29.79
CA LEU A 42 48.97 31.12 30.07
C LEU A 42 48.95 30.93 31.59
N SER A 43 48.15 30.00 32.12
CA SER A 43 48.38 29.42 33.44
C SER A 43 47.96 27.95 33.46
N LEU A 44 48.96 27.08 33.53
CA LEU A 44 48.87 25.66 33.88
C LEU A 44 48.42 25.52 35.34
N ILE A 45 47.36 24.75 35.58
CA ILE A 45 47.13 24.09 36.86
C ILE A 45 46.90 22.61 36.58
N VAL A 46 47.88 21.81 37.00
CA VAL A 46 47.78 20.37 37.16
C VAL A 46 47.02 20.13 38.47
N ALA A 47 45.83 19.53 38.39
CA ALA A 47 45.14 18.96 39.54
C ALA A 47 44.80 17.50 39.20
N GLY A 48 45.47 16.58 39.89
CA GLY A 48 45.20 15.15 39.80
C GLY A 48 43.78 14.85 40.26
N ILE A 49 43.00 14.24 39.37
CA ILE A 49 41.71 13.64 39.73
C ILE A 49 41.98 12.17 40.01
N ILE A 50 41.82 11.83 41.28
CA ILE A 50 41.79 10.50 41.85
C ILE A 50 40.75 9.66 41.12
N LEU A 51 41.15 8.45 40.70
CA LEU A 51 40.26 7.41 40.21
C LEU A 51 39.17 7.11 41.26
N ALA A 52 37.96 7.58 41.01
CA ALA A 52 36.77 6.90 41.49
C ALA A 52 36.33 5.95 40.37
N SER A 53 36.65 4.66 40.52
CA SER A 53 36.02 3.60 39.74
C SER A 53 34.52 3.68 39.96
N GLN A 54 33.79 4.31 39.04
CA GLN A 54 32.36 4.09 38.98
C GLN A 54 32.16 2.62 38.65
N PRO A 55 31.32 1.88 39.40
CA PRO A 55 30.96 0.54 38.99
C PRO A 55 30.40 0.67 37.57
N GLY A 56 31.02 -0.06 36.64
CA GLY A 56 30.54 -0.11 35.27
C GLY A 56 29.04 -0.34 35.34
N ALA A 57 28.28 0.55 34.71
CA ALA A 57 26.90 0.26 34.39
C ALA A 57 26.95 -0.97 33.49
N THR A 58 26.91 -2.15 34.10
CA THR A 58 26.49 -3.37 33.45
C THR A 58 25.16 -3.03 32.83
N GLN A 59 25.17 -2.83 31.52
CA GLN A 59 24.00 -2.71 30.69
C GLN A 59 23.21 -4.01 30.92
N SER A 60 22.29 -3.98 31.89
CA SER A 60 21.47 -5.14 32.20
C SER A 60 20.73 -5.50 30.93
N SER A 61 20.77 -6.77 30.53
CA SER A 61 19.82 -7.29 29.55
C SER A 61 18.43 -6.80 29.91
N LYS A 62 17.82 -5.95 29.06
CA LYS A 62 16.46 -5.43 29.24
C LYS A 62 15.55 -6.64 29.43
N GLY A 63 15.04 -6.86 30.64
CA GLY A 63 14.14 -7.98 30.89
C GLY A 63 12.81 -7.74 30.17
N THR A 64 12.51 -8.53 29.15
CA THR A 64 11.18 -8.60 28.54
C THR A 64 10.29 -9.55 29.34
N GLY A 65 8.98 -9.41 29.22
CA GLY A 65 7.97 -10.26 29.85
C GLY A 65 7.20 -11.10 28.84
N VAL A 66 6.32 -11.96 29.37
CA VAL A 66 5.48 -12.88 28.60
C VAL A 66 4.03 -12.75 29.05
N ILE A 67 3.10 -12.67 28.08
CA ILE A 67 1.67 -12.84 28.32
C ILE A 67 1.20 -14.10 27.60
N SER A 68 0.52 -14.98 28.31
CA SER A 68 -0.04 -16.22 27.74
C SER A 68 -1.41 -16.54 28.33
N GLY A 69 -2.14 -17.46 27.73
CA GLY A 69 -3.39 -17.94 28.29
C GLY A 69 -4.24 -18.69 27.30
N THR A 70 -5.54 -18.78 27.60
CA THR A 70 -6.49 -19.55 26.80
C THR A 70 -7.60 -18.67 26.23
N VAL A 71 -8.06 -19.03 25.03
CA VAL A 71 -9.27 -18.53 24.39
C VAL A 71 -10.29 -19.65 24.35
N THR A 72 -11.46 -19.42 24.94
CA THR A 72 -12.62 -20.32 24.88
C THR A 72 -13.80 -19.58 24.28
N ALA A 73 -14.79 -20.32 23.78
CA ALA A 73 -16.04 -19.75 23.30
C ALA A 73 -17.21 -20.61 23.79
N ASP A 74 -18.34 -19.96 24.10
CA ASP A 74 -19.57 -20.65 24.51
C ASP A 74 -20.18 -21.52 23.40
N ARG A 75 -19.91 -21.20 22.13
CA ARG A 75 -20.31 -21.96 20.94
C ARG A 75 -19.23 -21.88 19.85
N GLY A 76 -19.24 -22.85 18.93
CA GLY A 76 -18.28 -22.92 17.83
C GLY A 76 -16.90 -23.42 18.25
N VAL A 77 -15.96 -23.46 17.32
CA VAL A 77 -14.59 -23.96 17.53
C VAL A 77 -13.61 -22.80 17.50
N VAL A 78 -12.82 -22.64 18.56
CA VAL A 78 -11.70 -21.70 18.59
C VAL A 78 -10.56 -22.29 17.75
N ARG A 79 -10.31 -21.70 16.58
CA ARG A 79 -9.25 -22.11 15.67
C ARG A 79 -8.59 -20.89 15.05
N GLY A 80 -7.31 -20.64 15.37
CA GLY A 80 -6.58 -19.52 14.79
C GLY A 80 -7.24 -18.16 15.04
N PHE A 81 -7.81 -17.93 16.23
CA PHE A 81 -8.43 -16.65 16.57
C PHE A 81 -7.33 -15.62 16.87
N ARG A 82 -7.53 -14.38 16.43
CA ARG A 82 -6.55 -13.29 16.62
C ARG A 82 -6.59 -12.80 18.05
N VAL A 83 -5.50 -12.98 18.79
CA VAL A 83 -5.33 -12.41 20.13
C VAL A 83 -4.53 -11.13 20.02
N LYS A 84 -5.16 -10.01 20.36
CA LYS A 84 -4.60 -8.65 20.35
C LYS A 84 -4.12 -8.32 21.76
N VAL A 85 -2.85 -7.97 21.89
CA VAL A 85 -2.20 -7.52 23.12
C VAL A 85 -1.71 -6.10 22.89
N LYS A 86 -2.47 -5.10 23.34
CA LYS A 86 -2.19 -3.68 23.11
C LYS A 86 -1.43 -3.07 24.27
N ASP A 87 -0.20 -2.65 24.03
CA ASP A 87 0.56 -1.75 24.89
C ASP A 87 -0.08 -0.37 24.85
N THR A 88 -0.77 -0.01 25.93
CA THR A 88 -1.56 1.23 26.00
C THR A 88 -0.69 2.48 26.18
N ALA A 89 0.51 2.33 26.75
CA ALA A 89 1.45 3.41 26.99
C ALA A 89 2.22 3.76 25.71
N HIS A 90 2.82 2.76 25.07
CA HIS A 90 3.65 2.96 23.88
C HIS A 90 2.84 2.93 22.58
N LYS A 91 1.55 2.61 22.66
CA LYS A 91 0.62 2.53 21.51
C LYS A 91 1.11 1.55 20.44
N ILE A 92 1.43 0.33 20.88
CA ILE A 92 1.87 -0.78 20.03
C ILE A 92 0.92 -1.96 20.28
N THR A 93 0.44 -2.61 19.23
CA THR A 93 -0.40 -3.80 19.35
C THR A 93 0.32 -5.01 18.80
N TYR A 94 0.44 -6.05 19.61
CA TYR A 94 0.97 -7.35 19.23
C TYR A 94 -0.21 -8.27 18.93
N THR A 95 -0.24 -8.88 17.74
CA THR A 95 -1.26 -9.87 17.38
C THR A 95 -0.62 -11.22 17.13
N VAL A 96 -1.09 -12.22 17.85
CA VAL A 96 -0.80 -13.65 17.63
C VAL A 96 -2.08 -14.41 17.36
N PHE A 97 -1.96 -15.69 17.01
CA PHE A 97 -3.09 -16.56 16.74
C PHE A 97 -3.20 -17.64 17.81
N SER A 98 -4.42 -17.97 18.20
CA SER A 98 -4.63 -19.12 19.06
C SER A 98 -4.29 -20.42 18.33
N ARG A 99 -3.71 -21.36 19.06
CA ARG A 99 -3.45 -22.74 18.61
C ARG A 99 -4.09 -23.67 19.61
N ARG A 100 -5.11 -24.43 19.19
CA ARG A 100 -5.88 -25.30 20.08
C ARG A 100 -6.40 -24.56 21.32
N GLY A 101 -6.85 -23.32 21.12
CA GLY A 101 -7.34 -22.44 22.18
C GLY A 101 -6.27 -21.85 23.10
N GLN A 102 -4.98 -22.04 22.86
CA GLN A 102 -3.89 -21.43 23.65
C GLN A 102 -3.18 -20.33 22.86
N TYR A 103 -2.63 -19.34 23.53
CA TYR A 103 -1.79 -18.31 22.91
C TYR A 103 -0.63 -17.89 23.82
N LYS A 104 0.42 -17.33 23.20
CA LYS A 104 1.58 -16.78 23.90
C LYS A 104 2.16 -15.61 23.10
N VAL A 105 2.43 -14.50 23.78
CA VAL A 105 3.21 -13.37 23.27
C VAL A 105 4.42 -13.21 24.17
N SER A 106 5.61 -13.24 23.58
CA SER A 106 6.90 -13.12 24.28
C SER A 106 7.55 -11.78 23.93
N ASP A 107 8.66 -11.46 24.59
CA ASP A 107 9.49 -10.31 24.28
C ASP A 107 8.76 -8.96 24.44
N LEU A 108 7.78 -8.93 25.35
CA LEU A 108 7.00 -7.74 25.64
C LEU A 108 7.78 -6.81 26.59
N PRO A 109 7.92 -5.50 26.29
CA PRO A 109 8.51 -4.57 27.23
C PRO A 109 7.65 -4.45 28.50
N PRO A 110 8.22 -4.03 29.64
CA PRO A 110 7.41 -3.72 30.82
C PRO A 110 6.41 -2.60 30.51
N SER A 111 5.11 -2.87 30.66
CA SER A 111 4.02 -1.93 30.36
C SER A 111 2.67 -2.41 30.92
N SER A 112 1.61 -1.64 30.67
CA SER A 112 0.22 -2.03 30.86
C SER A 112 -0.43 -2.42 29.53
N TYR A 113 -0.99 -3.61 29.50
CA TYR A 113 -1.53 -4.26 28.31
C TYR A 113 -3.03 -4.47 28.40
N GLU A 114 -3.74 -4.19 27.29
CA GLU A 114 -5.11 -4.66 27.06
C GLU A 114 -5.08 -5.91 26.17
N VAL A 115 -5.64 -7.01 26.64
CA VAL A 115 -5.69 -8.28 25.93
C VAL A 115 -7.14 -8.56 25.51
N ARG A 116 -7.37 -8.81 24.22
CA ARG A 116 -8.68 -9.18 23.68
C ARG A 116 -8.57 -10.09 22.47
N VAL A 117 -9.63 -10.82 22.17
CA VAL A 117 -9.75 -11.54 20.90
C VAL A 117 -10.50 -10.68 19.89
N LEU A 118 -10.00 -10.68 18.67
CA LEU A 118 -10.68 -10.13 17.52
C LEU A 118 -11.17 -11.30 16.66
N GLN A 119 -12.43 -11.74 16.83
CA GLN A 119 -13.08 -12.79 16.02
C GLN A 119 -14.47 -12.39 15.50
N ARG A 120 -14.74 -12.53 14.19
CA ARG A 120 -16.09 -12.28 13.63
C ARG A 120 -17.09 -13.28 14.21
N GLY A 121 -18.27 -12.79 14.59
CA GLY A 121 -19.33 -13.60 15.20
C GLY A 121 -19.06 -13.92 16.67
N PHE A 122 -18.10 -13.25 17.30
CA PHE A 122 -17.78 -13.41 18.71
C PHE A 122 -17.55 -12.06 19.37
N GLU A 123 -18.19 -11.87 20.52
CA GLU A 123 -17.88 -10.80 21.46
C GLU A 123 -16.72 -11.25 22.36
N SER A 124 -15.73 -10.37 22.56
CA SER A 124 -14.60 -10.62 23.45
C SER A 124 -14.61 -9.68 24.65
N PRO A 125 -14.33 -10.18 25.88
CA PRO A 125 -13.93 -9.31 26.98
C PRO A 125 -12.58 -8.64 26.67
N VAL A 126 -12.27 -7.60 27.46
CA VAL A 126 -10.96 -6.95 27.48
C VAL A 126 -10.35 -7.17 28.87
N GLU A 127 -9.18 -7.80 28.92
CA GLU A 127 -8.43 -8.04 30.15
C GLU A 127 -7.25 -7.08 30.24
N THR A 128 -7.03 -6.47 31.41
CA THR A 128 -5.90 -5.56 31.63
C THR A 128 -4.81 -6.26 32.41
N VAL A 129 -3.57 -6.22 31.90
CA VAL A 129 -2.41 -6.90 32.48
C VAL A 129 -1.26 -5.91 32.66
N ALA A 130 -0.86 -5.67 33.91
CA ALA A 130 0.40 -5.00 34.22
C ALA A 130 1.55 -6.03 34.18
N LEU A 131 2.56 -5.77 33.35
CA LEU A 131 3.68 -6.67 33.10
C LEU A 131 5.01 -6.00 33.45
N GLY A 132 5.77 -6.60 34.37
CA GLY A 132 7.13 -6.23 34.73
C GLY A 132 8.19 -6.99 33.92
N ALA A 133 9.45 -6.57 34.08
CA ALA A 133 10.60 -7.20 33.43
C ALA A 133 10.80 -8.64 33.90
N GLY A 134 10.93 -9.60 32.97
CA GLY A 134 11.09 -11.02 33.27
C GLY A 134 9.84 -11.72 33.80
N GLU A 135 8.72 -11.00 33.96
CA GLU A 135 7.47 -11.60 34.45
C GLU A 135 6.76 -12.42 33.37
N THR A 136 6.04 -13.45 33.80
CA THR A 136 5.02 -14.13 32.98
C THR A 136 3.66 -13.92 33.62
N LYS A 137 2.69 -13.40 32.86
CA LYS A 137 1.31 -13.21 33.30
C LYS A 137 0.34 -14.03 32.45
N THR A 138 -0.78 -14.40 33.07
CA THR A 138 -1.84 -15.15 32.42
C THR A 138 -3.07 -14.28 32.18
N ALA A 139 -3.66 -14.34 31.00
CA ALA A 139 -4.96 -13.76 30.69
C ALA A 139 -5.82 -14.76 29.91
N ASN A 140 -6.99 -15.10 30.45
CA ASN A 140 -7.89 -16.07 29.85
C ASN A 140 -9.14 -15.34 29.32
N LEU A 141 -9.51 -15.61 28.08
CA LEU A 141 -10.58 -14.91 27.36
C LEU A 141 -11.70 -15.89 27.03
N ALA A 142 -12.86 -15.70 27.64
CA ALA A 142 -14.07 -16.48 27.35
C ALA A 142 -15.01 -15.66 26.47
N LEU A 143 -15.15 -16.09 25.21
CA LEU A 143 -15.92 -15.38 24.18
C LEU A 143 -17.38 -15.82 24.17
N LYS A 144 -18.25 -14.89 23.74
CA LYS A 144 -19.67 -15.16 23.50
C LYS A 144 -19.96 -15.12 22.01
N ALA A 145 -20.56 -16.17 21.48
CA ALA A 145 -20.94 -16.24 20.07
C ALA A 145 -22.14 -15.34 19.79
N GLU A 146 -21.96 -14.40 18.87
CA GLU A 146 -23.00 -13.51 18.38
C GLU A 146 -23.77 -14.15 17.23
N ALA A 147 -25.08 -13.94 17.19
CA ALA A 147 -25.86 -14.31 16.03
C ALA A 147 -25.47 -13.41 14.85
N PRO A 148 -25.34 -13.95 13.62
CA PRO A 148 -25.10 -13.11 12.45
C PRO A 148 -26.27 -12.11 12.32
N PRO A 149 -26.00 -10.85 11.93
CA PRO A 149 -27.05 -9.89 11.71
C PRO A 149 -27.98 -10.40 10.60
N PRO A 150 -29.31 -10.17 10.71
CA PRO A 150 -30.24 -10.56 9.65
C PRO A 150 -29.84 -9.88 8.33
N SER A 151 -29.70 -10.68 7.29
CA SER A 151 -29.33 -10.21 5.95
C SER A 151 -30.42 -10.57 4.95
N THR A 152 -30.80 -9.58 4.12
CA THR A 152 -31.67 -9.80 2.94
C THR A 152 -30.86 -10.15 1.70
N VAL A 153 -29.53 -10.20 1.81
CA VAL A 153 -28.62 -10.48 0.70
C VAL A 153 -28.39 -11.98 0.60
N GLN A 154 -28.66 -12.56 -0.57
CA GLN A 154 -28.41 -13.96 -0.87
C GLN A 154 -26.95 -14.17 -1.33
N LEU A 155 -26.23 -15.06 -0.66
CA LEU A 155 -24.90 -15.47 -1.12
C LEU A 155 -25.02 -16.54 -2.21
N VAL A 156 -24.49 -16.26 -3.40
CA VAL A 156 -24.58 -17.13 -4.58
C VAL A 156 -23.21 -17.32 -5.23
N ASP A 157 -23.03 -18.38 -6.03
CA ASP A 157 -21.80 -18.57 -6.80
C ASP A 157 -21.66 -17.51 -7.92
N TYR A 158 -20.48 -17.46 -8.55
CA TYR A 158 -20.15 -16.44 -9.55
C TYR A 158 -21.02 -16.50 -10.81
N ASP A 159 -21.34 -17.70 -11.32
CA ASP A 159 -22.14 -17.83 -12.54
C ASP A 159 -23.61 -17.51 -12.26
N THR A 160 -24.09 -17.73 -11.03
CA THR A 160 -25.40 -17.25 -10.60
C THR A 160 -25.40 -15.73 -10.41
N LEU A 161 -24.35 -15.15 -9.83
CA LEU A 161 -24.24 -13.70 -9.61
C LEU A 161 -24.09 -12.92 -10.92
N TYR A 162 -23.24 -13.43 -11.81
CA TYR A 162 -22.92 -12.92 -13.13
C TYR A 162 -23.17 -14.02 -14.18
N PRO A 163 -24.42 -14.17 -14.66
CA PRO A 163 -24.76 -15.17 -15.66
C PRO A 163 -23.85 -15.14 -16.90
N PRO A 164 -23.33 -16.29 -17.37
CA PRO A 164 -22.50 -16.36 -18.56
C PRO A 164 -23.17 -15.74 -19.80
N GLY A 165 -22.40 -14.98 -20.57
CA GLY A 165 -22.85 -14.42 -21.84
C GLY A 165 -21.97 -13.25 -22.31
N PRO A 166 -22.20 -12.74 -23.53
CA PRO A 166 -21.33 -11.72 -24.14
C PRO A 166 -21.17 -10.44 -23.30
N GLY A 167 -22.22 -10.04 -22.58
CA GLY A 167 -22.17 -8.88 -21.68
C GLY A 167 -21.25 -9.10 -20.48
N ARG A 168 -21.19 -10.33 -19.94
CA ARG A 168 -20.23 -10.70 -18.89
C ARG A 168 -18.81 -10.71 -19.42
N ASP A 169 -18.58 -11.33 -20.57
CA ASP A 169 -17.25 -11.44 -21.17
C ASP A 169 -16.65 -10.06 -21.45
N LEU A 170 -17.48 -9.12 -21.92
CA LEU A 170 -17.10 -7.71 -22.06
C LEU A 170 -16.80 -7.09 -20.70
N LEU A 171 -17.71 -7.22 -19.73
CA LEU A 171 -17.55 -6.63 -18.40
C LEU A 171 -16.26 -7.09 -17.71
N GLU A 172 -15.90 -8.37 -17.81
CA GLU A 172 -14.68 -8.95 -17.25
C GLU A 172 -13.41 -8.30 -17.80
N VAL A 173 -13.32 -8.12 -19.12
CA VAL A 173 -12.11 -7.60 -19.77
C VAL A 173 -12.05 -6.06 -19.80
N THR A 174 -13.19 -5.37 -19.68
CA THR A 174 -13.22 -3.89 -19.78
C THR A 174 -13.38 -3.18 -18.45
N CYS A 175 -14.15 -3.75 -17.51
CA CYS A 175 -14.56 -3.02 -16.31
C CYS A 175 -14.10 -3.70 -15.00
N MET A 176 -14.10 -5.04 -14.95
CA MET A 176 -13.72 -5.74 -13.72
C MET A 176 -12.24 -5.53 -13.35
N GLY A 177 -11.34 -5.21 -14.29
CA GLY A 177 -9.95 -4.83 -13.99
C GLY A 177 -9.79 -3.71 -12.96
N CYS A 178 -10.64 -2.68 -13.05
CA CYS A 178 -10.63 -1.56 -12.13
C CYS A 178 -11.54 -1.80 -10.90
N HIS A 179 -12.71 -2.41 -11.12
CA HIS A 179 -13.79 -2.48 -10.13
C HIS A 179 -13.85 -3.80 -9.33
N GLY A 180 -13.18 -4.84 -9.82
CA GLY A 180 -13.27 -6.21 -9.32
C GLY A 180 -14.66 -6.84 -9.52
N LYS A 181 -14.83 -8.05 -8.98
CA LYS A 181 -16.10 -8.81 -9.00
C LYS A 181 -17.12 -8.33 -7.95
N GLY A 182 -16.68 -7.49 -7.01
CA GLY A 182 -17.44 -7.10 -5.82
C GLY A 182 -18.37 -5.89 -5.99
N MET A 183 -18.26 -5.12 -7.08
CA MET A 183 -18.79 -3.75 -7.10
C MET A 183 -20.16 -3.61 -7.80
N PHE A 184 -20.37 -4.31 -8.91
CA PHE A 184 -21.55 -4.05 -9.76
C PHE A 184 -22.85 -4.51 -9.10
N HIS A 185 -22.86 -5.69 -8.50
CA HIS A 185 -24.06 -6.30 -7.90
C HIS A 185 -24.61 -5.53 -6.69
N ARG A 186 -23.81 -4.62 -6.12
CA ARG A 186 -24.19 -3.77 -4.97
C ARG A 186 -24.94 -2.52 -5.37
N GLN A 187 -24.97 -2.23 -6.66
CA GLN A 187 -25.69 -1.11 -7.22
C GLN A 187 -26.92 -1.68 -7.91
N GLN A 188 -28.08 -1.07 -7.66
CA GLN A 188 -29.33 -1.44 -8.29
C GLN A 188 -29.78 -0.24 -9.12
N ARG A 189 -29.54 -0.29 -10.44
CA ARG A 189 -29.79 0.83 -11.36
C ARG A 189 -30.56 0.34 -12.58
N ASN A 190 -31.42 1.19 -13.11
CA ASN A 190 -32.03 0.96 -14.42
C ASN A 190 -30.99 1.18 -15.54
N ALA A 191 -31.39 0.92 -16.79
CA ALA A 191 -30.50 1.07 -17.95
C ALA A 191 -29.89 2.47 -18.06
N ASP A 192 -30.67 3.54 -17.83
CA ASP A 192 -30.17 4.91 -17.92
C ASP A 192 -29.15 5.23 -16.82
N GLY A 193 -29.38 4.77 -15.59
CA GLY A 193 -28.43 4.90 -14.50
C GLY A 193 -27.12 4.15 -14.78
N TRP A 194 -27.20 2.94 -15.34
CA TRP A 194 -26.01 2.21 -15.77
C TRP A 194 -25.30 2.88 -16.95
N ARG A 195 -26.03 3.41 -17.93
CA ARG A 195 -25.46 4.15 -19.07
C ARG A 195 -24.71 5.39 -18.62
N ALA A 196 -25.29 6.18 -17.71
CA ALA A 196 -24.60 7.33 -17.12
C ALA A 196 -23.30 6.91 -16.39
N SER A 197 -23.29 5.73 -15.77
CA SER A 197 -22.10 5.19 -15.08
C SER A 197 -20.99 4.82 -16.06
N VAL A 198 -21.36 4.15 -17.16
CA VAL A 198 -20.42 3.78 -18.23
C VAL A 198 -19.85 5.03 -18.89
N GLU A 199 -20.69 6.02 -19.22
CA GLU A 199 -20.22 7.26 -19.82
C GLU A 199 -19.33 8.09 -18.88
N LEU A 200 -19.61 8.10 -17.58
CA LEU A 200 -18.72 8.72 -16.58
C LEU A 200 -17.32 8.13 -16.61
N MET A 201 -17.17 6.80 -16.78
CA MET A 201 -15.85 6.15 -16.85
C MET A 201 -15.14 6.37 -18.20
N LEU A 202 -15.88 6.51 -19.29
CA LEU A 202 -15.31 6.66 -20.62
C LEU A 202 -14.92 8.11 -20.95
N SER A 203 -15.73 9.09 -20.51
CA SER A 203 -15.61 10.48 -20.94
C SER A 203 -15.84 11.52 -19.83
N GLY A 204 -16.35 11.12 -18.66
CA GLY A 204 -16.70 12.05 -17.61
C GLY A 204 -15.53 12.44 -16.69
N PRO A 205 -15.57 13.63 -16.07
CA PRO A 205 -14.70 13.92 -14.93
C PRO A 205 -15.17 13.11 -13.71
N MET A 206 -14.24 12.47 -13.02
CA MET A 206 -14.51 11.82 -11.74
C MET A 206 -14.91 12.86 -10.68
N PRO A 207 -15.65 12.44 -9.63
CA PRO A 207 -15.96 13.30 -8.49
C PRO A 207 -14.68 13.98 -7.95
N GLY A 208 -14.72 15.31 -7.80
CA GLY A 208 -13.56 16.12 -7.41
C GLY A 208 -12.76 16.70 -8.57
N GLY A 209 -13.27 16.63 -9.81
CA GLY A 209 -12.65 17.25 -10.98
C GLY A 209 -11.45 16.49 -11.53
N GLN A 210 -11.24 15.24 -11.07
CA GLN A 210 -10.16 14.41 -11.60
C GLN A 210 -10.54 13.87 -12.98
N PRO A 211 -9.61 13.80 -13.94
CA PRO A 211 -9.87 13.04 -15.15
C PRO A 211 -10.20 11.60 -14.76
N ALA A 212 -11.23 10.99 -15.37
CA ALA A 212 -11.43 9.55 -15.22
C ALA A 212 -10.13 8.79 -15.54
N PRO A 213 -9.90 7.61 -14.92
CA PRO A 213 -9.02 6.59 -15.48
C PRO A 213 -9.47 6.39 -16.92
N ALA A 214 -8.90 7.14 -17.85
CA ALA A 214 -9.51 7.23 -19.16
C ALA A 214 -9.31 5.88 -19.84
N LEU A 215 -10.38 5.07 -19.89
CA LEU A 215 -10.51 4.03 -20.89
C LEU A 215 -10.49 4.64 -22.30
N GLY A 216 -10.73 5.96 -22.40
CA GLY A 216 -11.01 6.73 -23.61
C GLY A 216 -9.92 6.77 -24.70
N ARG A 217 -8.74 6.17 -24.51
CA ARG A 217 -7.77 5.94 -25.61
C ARG A 217 -8.01 4.61 -26.32
N THR A 218 -8.66 3.66 -25.65
CA THR A 218 -9.20 2.45 -26.27
C THR A 218 -10.66 2.70 -26.64
N ASN A 219 -10.93 2.92 -27.92
CA ASN A 219 -12.31 3.15 -28.40
C ASN A 219 -13.19 1.93 -28.09
N MET A 220 -14.14 2.07 -27.16
CA MET A 220 -15.17 1.06 -26.92
C MET A 220 -16.35 1.30 -27.87
N PRO A 221 -16.65 0.39 -28.81
CA PRO A 221 -17.76 0.54 -29.74
C PRO A 221 -19.08 0.77 -29.00
N ALA A 222 -19.97 1.61 -29.57
CA ALA A 222 -21.28 1.88 -28.98
C ALA A 222 -22.10 0.60 -28.71
N ARG A 223 -21.94 -0.41 -29.57
CA ARG A 223 -22.51 -1.75 -29.38
C ARG A 223 -22.07 -2.40 -28.07
N ASP A 224 -20.78 -2.35 -27.76
CA ASP A 224 -20.21 -3.00 -26.58
C ASP A 224 -20.62 -2.24 -25.30
N LYS A 225 -20.64 -0.90 -25.36
CA LYS A 225 -21.19 -0.07 -24.28
C LYS A 225 -22.63 -0.47 -23.96
N GLU A 226 -23.48 -0.55 -24.97
CA GLU A 226 -24.88 -0.87 -24.79
C GLU A 226 -25.07 -2.32 -24.31
N ALA A 227 -24.26 -3.27 -24.81
CA ALA A 227 -24.28 -4.65 -24.32
C ALA A 227 -23.96 -4.74 -22.82
N ILE A 228 -22.96 -3.99 -22.34
CA ILE A 228 -22.63 -3.91 -20.90
C ILE A 228 -23.80 -3.29 -20.11
N VAL A 229 -24.38 -2.19 -20.60
CA VAL A 229 -25.50 -1.51 -19.94
C VAL A 229 -26.70 -2.45 -19.80
N GLN A 230 -27.09 -3.14 -20.87
CA GLN A 230 -28.22 -4.07 -20.86
C GLN A 230 -27.96 -5.27 -19.96
N TYR A 231 -26.74 -5.80 -19.97
CA TYR A 231 -26.34 -6.88 -19.06
C TYR A 231 -26.43 -6.46 -17.59
N LEU A 232 -25.90 -5.29 -17.23
CA LEU A 232 -25.95 -4.77 -15.86
C LEU A 232 -27.39 -4.45 -15.43
N ALA A 233 -28.22 -3.84 -16.29
CA ALA A 233 -29.60 -3.52 -15.99
C ALA A 233 -30.48 -4.77 -15.80
N SER A 234 -30.23 -5.83 -16.59
CA SER A 234 -30.99 -7.09 -16.50
C SER A 234 -30.66 -7.87 -15.22
N ASN A 235 -29.40 -7.85 -14.78
CA ASN A 235 -28.93 -8.62 -13.63
C ASN A 235 -28.96 -7.84 -12.30
N PHE A 236 -28.83 -6.52 -12.37
CA PHE A 236 -28.70 -5.59 -11.24
C PHE A 236 -29.61 -4.37 -11.41
N GLY A 237 -30.85 -4.62 -11.84
CA GLY A 237 -31.91 -3.64 -11.93
C GLY A 237 -32.49 -3.25 -10.56
N PRO A 238 -33.35 -2.21 -10.48
CA PRO A 238 -33.96 -1.77 -9.22
C PRO A 238 -34.75 -2.85 -8.48
N ASN A 239 -35.30 -3.82 -9.23
CA ASN A 239 -36.14 -4.90 -8.70
C ASN A 239 -35.41 -6.24 -8.60
N SER A 240 -34.12 -6.30 -8.96
CA SER A 240 -33.35 -7.55 -8.88
C SER A 240 -33.16 -7.97 -7.42
N PRO A 241 -33.13 -9.28 -7.11
CA PRO A 241 -32.82 -9.73 -5.77
C PRO A 241 -31.41 -9.28 -5.36
N LYS A 242 -31.26 -8.87 -4.09
CA LYS A 242 -29.96 -8.50 -3.54
C LYS A 242 -29.14 -9.78 -3.36
N ARG A 243 -28.02 -9.86 -4.10
CA ARG A 243 -27.12 -11.00 -4.11
C ARG A 243 -25.69 -10.52 -3.89
N ASP A 244 -24.86 -11.33 -3.24
CA ASP A 244 -23.41 -11.13 -3.15
C ASP A 244 -22.72 -12.48 -3.41
N LEU A 245 -21.42 -12.43 -3.68
CA LEU A 245 -20.62 -13.57 -4.02
C LEU A 245 -20.39 -14.45 -2.78
N LYS A 246 -20.73 -15.73 -2.88
CA LYS A 246 -20.38 -16.74 -1.90
C LYS A 246 -18.88 -17.03 -2.01
N LEU A 247 -18.13 -16.66 -0.98
CA LEU A 247 -16.71 -16.97 -0.84
C LEU A 247 -16.52 -18.37 -0.24
N ASP A 248 -15.34 -18.93 -0.47
CA ASP A 248 -14.91 -20.14 0.22
C ASP A 248 -14.66 -19.86 1.71
N GLU A 249 -14.57 -20.91 2.52
CA GLU A 249 -14.17 -20.77 3.92
C GLU A 249 -12.65 -20.76 4.02
N LEU A 250 -12.07 -19.70 4.60
CA LEU A 250 -10.64 -19.67 4.95
C LEU A 250 -10.44 -20.43 6.26
N LEU A 251 -10.05 -21.70 6.16
CA LEU A 251 -9.63 -22.50 7.32
C LEU A 251 -8.18 -22.17 7.67
N VAL A 252 -7.97 -21.63 8.87
CA VAL A 252 -6.63 -21.27 9.36
C VAL A 252 -5.86 -22.53 9.76
N ASP A 253 -4.69 -22.72 9.15
CA ASP A 253 -3.70 -23.72 9.58
C ASP A 253 -2.99 -23.20 10.84
N GLU A 254 -3.41 -23.70 12.01
CA GLU A 254 -2.86 -23.27 13.29
C GLU A 254 -1.36 -23.53 13.42
N ASP A 255 -0.83 -24.56 12.77
CA ASP A 255 0.61 -24.89 12.84
C ASP A 255 1.46 -23.95 11.98
N ALA A 256 0.87 -23.39 10.92
CA ALA A 256 1.46 -22.35 10.11
C ALA A 256 1.47 -20.99 10.84
N VAL A 257 0.37 -20.64 11.51
CA VAL A 257 0.22 -19.31 12.16
C VAL A 257 0.71 -19.26 13.61
N ALA A 258 1.02 -20.39 14.25
CA ALA A 258 1.41 -20.45 15.66
C ALA A 258 2.59 -19.54 16.04
N ASP A 259 3.52 -19.31 15.10
CA ASP A 259 4.71 -18.50 15.30
C ASP A 259 4.61 -17.11 14.64
N ALA A 260 3.48 -16.80 14.01
CA ALA A 260 3.24 -15.51 13.38
C ALA A 260 3.00 -14.43 14.45
N LEU A 261 3.80 -13.38 14.40
CA LEU A 261 3.63 -12.18 15.21
C LEU A 261 3.44 -10.98 14.29
N PHE A 262 2.29 -10.32 14.39
CA PHE A 262 2.10 -9.00 13.84
C PHE A 262 2.34 -7.96 14.92
N VAL A 263 3.09 -6.91 14.61
CA VAL A 263 3.20 -5.72 15.46
C VAL A 263 2.69 -4.53 14.69
N GLU A 264 1.71 -3.85 15.28
CA GLU A 264 1.03 -2.71 14.71
C GLU A 264 1.37 -1.46 15.54
N TYR A 265 1.80 -0.40 14.87
CA TYR A 265 2.16 0.85 15.52
C TYR A 265 1.02 1.86 15.35
N ASP A 266 0.56 2.45 16.45
CA ASP A 266 -0.32 3.62 16.37
C ASP A 266 0.51 4.85 15.86
N ALA A 267 -0.05 5.74 15.03
CA ALA A 267 0.56 6.94 14.45
C ALA A 267 -0.16 8.14 15.04
N PRO A 268 0.56 9.27 15.14
CA PRO A 268 -0.02 10.50 15.59
C PRO A 268 -1.18 10.92 14.69
N LYS A 269 -2.09 11.69 15.27
CA LYS A 269 -3.12 12.40 14.51
C LYS A 269 -2.43 13.39 13.57
N MET A 270 -2.59 13.16 12.27
CA MET A 270 -2.09 14.01 11.20
C MET A 270 -3.24 14.89 10.71
N GLU A 271 -2.92 16.07 10.21
CA GLU A 271 -3.92 16.94 9.60
C GLU A 271 -4.43 16.32 8.29
N PHE A 272 -5.76 16.26 8.14
CA PHE A 272 -6.42 15.71 6.96
C PHE A 272 -6.48 16.75 5.84
N ARG A 273 -5.80 16.50 4.72
CA ARG A 273 -5.67 17.42 3.57
C ARG A 273 -6.32 16.89 2.29
N ARG A 274 -6.82 15.67 2.30
CA ARG A 274 -7.57 15.10 1.17
C ARG A 274 -8.90 15.86 0.97
N PRO A 275 -9.33 16.17 -0.27
CA PRO A 275 -10.65 16.74 -0.52
C PRO A 275 -11.79 15.85 -0.02
N GLY A 276 -12.79 16.47 0.60
CA GLY A 276 -13.94 15.78 1.20
C GLY A 276 -13.88 15.75 2.73
N ARG A 277 -14.86 15.08 3.36
CA ARG A 277 -14.85 14.93 4.83
C ARG A 277 -14.03 13.71 5.22
N PRO A 278 -13.21 13.79 6.29
CA PRO A 278 -12.53 12.61 6.82
C PRO A 278 -13.57 11.58 7.26
N ASN A 279 -13.30 10.32 6.94
CA ASN A 279 -14.04 9.22 7.54
C ASN A 279 -13.55 9.08 8.99
N PRO A 280 -14.42 9.18 10.01
CA PRO A 280 -14.01 9.08 11.41
C PRO A 280 -13.35 7.73 11.74
N ASN A 281 -13.64 6.69 10.97
CA ASN A 281 -13.05 5.36 11.12
C ASN A 281 -11.77 5.15 10.29
N ALA A 282 -11.36 6.14 9.49
CA ALA A 282 -10.25 6.05 8.54
C ALA A 282 -9.61 7.42 8.31
N THR A 283 -9.04 7.98 9.38
CA THR A 283 -8.38 9.30 9.38
C THR A 283 -7.00 9.26 8.75
N HIS A 284 -6.38 8.07 8.66
CA HIS A 284 -5.07 7.86 8.07
C HIS A 284 -5.11 6.89 6.89
N PHE A 285 -4.15 7.08 5.99
CA PHE A 285 -3.96 6.24 4.81
C PHE A 285 -2.47 6.19 4.51
N LEU A 286 -1.73 5.28 5.18
CA LEU A 286 -0.36 4.97 4.80
C LEU A 286 -0.39 3.95 3.66
N HIS A 287 0.21 4.30 2.54
CA HIS A 287 0.09 3.52 1.32
C HIS A 287 1.22 2.49 1.18
N ASP A 288 2.25 2.76 0.40
CA ASP A 288 3.32 1.81 0.13
C ASP A 288 4.47 1.99 1.15
N PRO A 289 4.87 0.96 1.92
CA PRO A 289 6.08 1.03 2.74
C PRO A 289 7.34 1.04 1.87
N TYR A 290 8.41 1.60 2.43
CA TYR A 290 9.78 1.37 1.98
C TYR A 290 10.71 1.32 3.19
N LEU A 291 11.64 0.37 3.22
CA LEU A 291 12.67 0.27 4.27
C LEU A 291 13.98 0.87 3.79
N ASP A 292 14.53 1.80 4.56
CA ASP A 292 15.89 2.29 4.32
C ASP A 292 16.96 1.37 4.93
N ALA A 293 18.23 1.71 4.68
CA ALA A 293 19.37 0.92 5.13
C ALA A 293 19.53 0.92 6.67
N GLU A 294 18.99 1.94 7.34
CA GLU A 294 19.02 2.13 8.78
C GLU A 294 17.87 1.40 9.51
N GLY A 295 16.94 0.81 8.75
CA GLY A 295 15.77 0.09 9.27
C GLY A 295 14.63 1.01 9.70
N GLN A 296 14.60 2.25 9.20
CA GLN A 296 13.42 3.11 9.28
C GLN A 296 12.44 2.72 8.16
N VAL A 297 11.17 2.99 8.40
CA VAL A 297 10.11 2.64 7.45
C VAL A 297 9.40 3.89 6.99
N TRP A 298 9.43 4.13 5.69
CA TRP A 298 8.86 5.30 5.05
C TRP A 298 7.50 4.97 4.43
N TYR A 299 6.59 5.92 4.54
CA TYR A 299 5.25 5.82 3.98
C TYR A 299 4.81 7.14 3.35
N PRO A 300 4.17 7.10 2.18
CA PRO A 300 3.30 8.17 1.71
C PRO A 300 2.00 8.17 2.55
N SER A 301 1.65 9.32 3.10
CA SER A 301 0.36 9.54 3.75
C SER A 301 -0.59 10.24 2.78
N VAL A 302 -1.50 9.46 2.19
CA VAL A 302 -2.46 9.97 1.19
C VAL A 302 -3.42 10.98 1.81
N ALA A 303 -3.88 10.70 3.04
CA ALA A 303 -4.84 11.54 3.74
C ALA A 303 -4.21 12.86 4.19
N ALA A 304 -2.96 12.84 4.65
CA ALA A 304 -2.25 14.02 5.15
C ALA A 304 -1.48 14.80 4.08
N ASN A 305 -1.36 14.25 2.86
CA ASN A 305 -0.59 14.80 1.76
C ASN A 305 0.88 15.05 2.16
N SER A 306 1.50 14.04 2.77
CA SER A 306 2.82 14.11 3.38
C SER A 306 3.60 12.81 3.23
N ILE A 307 4.90 12.88 3.48
CA ILE A 307 5.77 11.72 3.68
C ILE A 307 5.96 11.51 5.17
N VAL A 308 5.87 10.26 5.62
CA VAL A 308 5.97 9.89 7.04
C VAL A 308 7.04 8.83 7.21
N ARG A 309 7.89 8.98 8.23
CA ARG A 309 8.89 7.99 8.64
C ARG A 309 8.54 7.43 10.01
N LEU A 310 8.60 6.12 10.13
CA LEU A 310 8.50 5.33 11.34
C LEU A 310 9.90 4.85 11.78
N ASN A 311 10.28 5.11 13.03
CA ASN A 311 11.39 4.44 13.70
C ASN A 311 10.86 3.30 14.59
N PRO A 312 10.90 2.03 14.17
CA PRO A 312 10.27 0.96 14.94
C PRO A 312 10.94 0.65 16.28
N ARG A 313 12.16 1.16 16.50
CA ARG A 313 12.93 0.99 17.74
C ARG A 313 12.65 2.07 18.80
N GLU A 314 11.94 3.13 18.43
CA GLU A 314 11.58 4.22 19.34
C GLU A 314 10.26 3.89 20.05
N MET A 315 10.30 3.79 21.37
CA MET A 315 9.15 3.41 22.19
C MET A 315 8.25 4.60 22.53
N ASP A 316 8.78 5.83 22.53
CA ASP A 316 8.01 7.04 22.73
C ASP A 316 7.17 7.33 21.46
N PRO A 317 5.83 7.22 21.50
CA PRO A 317 5.00 7.39 20.31
C PRO A 317 5.09 8.79 19.69
N GLU A 318 5.46 9.82 20.45
CA GLU A 318 5.62 11.18 19.92
C GLU A 318 6.95 11.37 19.17
N LYS A 319 7.99 10.60 19.53
CA LYS A 319 9.31 10.64 18.87
C LYS A 319 9.46 9.61 17.76
N ARG A 320 8.62 8.57 17.78
CA ARG A 320 8.66 7.45 16.83
C ARG A 320 8.44 7.88 15.39
N TRP A 321 7.68 8.95 15.19
CA TRP A 321 7.25 9.40 13.88
C TRP A 321 7.89 10.73 13.49
N LYS A 322 8.18 10.88 12.20
CA LYS A 322 8.54 12.18 11.61
C LYS A 322 7.72 12.38 10.34
N GLU A 323 7.15 13.57 10.18
CA GLU A 323 6.31 13.93 9.03
C GLU A 323 6.96 15.09 8.25
N TRP A 324 6.94 14.96 6.92
CA TRP A 324 7.30 16.02 5.97
C TRP A 324 6.06 16.34 5.13
N VAL A 325 5.41 17.46 5.47
CA VAL A 325 4.21 17.93 4.78
C VAL A 325 4.60 18.57 3.45
N LEU A 326 3.86 18.28 2.38
CA LEU A 326 4.08 18.96 1.10
C LEU A 326 3.73 20.46 1.21
N PRO A 327 4.40 21.35 0.46
CA PRO A 327 4.10 22.79 0.47
C PRO A 327 2.61 23.09 0.19
N GLU A 328 2.04 24.12 0.82
CA GLU A 328 0.60 24.42 0.77
C GLU A 328 0.04 24.56 -0.66
N ASN A 329 0.83 25.10 -1.58
CA ASN A 329 0.45 25.31 -2.98
C ASN A 329 0.54 24.04 -3.86
N SER A 330 0.84 22.88 -3.29
CA SER A 330 1.00 21.63 -4.04
C SER A 330 -0.32 21.03 -4.51
N GLY A 331 -1.43 21.39 -3.87
CA GLY A 331 -2.70 20.66 -3.99
C GLY A 331 -2.61 19.23 -3.43
N TRP A 332 -3.71 18.49 -3.49
CA TRP A 332 -3.73 17.08 -3.08
C TRP A 332 -3.22 16.19 -4.21
N VAL A 333 -1.99 15.69 -4.09
CA VAL A 333 -1.31 14.97 -5.18
C VAL A 333 -1.58 13.45 -5.18
N PHE A 334 -2.23 12.95 -4.13
CA PHE A 334 -2.43 11.51 -3.91
C PHE A 334 -1.10 10.75 -4.04
N LEU A 335 -0.20 10.97 -3.07
CA LEU A 335 1.10 10.32 -3.02
C LEU A 335 0.93 8.80 -3.01
N HIS A 336 1.72 8.11 -3.81
CA HIS A 336 1.63 6.67 -3.98
C HIS A 336 3.02 6.04 -3.81
N GLY A 337 3.48 5.17 -4.71
CA GLY A 337 4.71 4.40 -4.53
C GLY A 337 5.91 5.27 -4.15
N ILE A 338 6.81 4.69 -3.36
CA ILE A 338 7.93 5.37 -2.71
C ILE A 338 9.19 4.50 -2.84
N THR A 339 10.35 5.15 -2.98
CA THR A 339 11.66 4.50 -2.97
C THR A 339 12.71 5.45 -2.40
N VAL A 340 13.85 4.93 -1.97
CA VAL A 340 14.99 5.74 -1.50
C VAL A 340 16.24 5.32 -2.29
N ASP A 341 17.04 6.30 -2.71
CA ASP A 341 18.32 6.03 -3.39
C ASP A 341 19.46 5.77 -2.40
N SER A 342 20.65 5.40 -2.90
CA SER A 342 21.81 5.11 -2.04
C SER A 342 22.33 6.32 -1.23
N LYS A 343 21.86 7.53 -1.53
CA LYS A 343 22.22 8.78 -0.85
C LYS A 343 21.14 9.23 0.14
N ASN A 344 20.17 8.37 0.42
CA ASN A 344 19.03 8.67 1.29
C ASN A 344 18.11 9.78 0.77
N HIS A 345 18.10 10.05 -0.54
CA HIS A 345 17.05 10.86 -1.15
C HIS A 345 15.82 9.99 -1.40
N LEU A 346 14.67 10.49 -1.01
CA LEU A 346 13.40 9.79 -1.14
C LEU A 346 12.66 10.26 -2.37
N PHE A 347 12.13 9.33 -3.16
CA PHE A 347 11.32 9.62 -4.33
C PHE A 347 9.91 9.06 -4.15
N TRP A 348 8.91 9.80 -4.59
CA TRP A 348 7.51 9.36 -4.56
C TRP A 348 6.78 9.59 -5.87
N ALA A 349 5.76 8.77 -6.12
CA ALA A 349 4.86 8.90 -7.26
C ALA A 349 3.67 9.82 -6.93
N GLU A 350 3.32 10.72 -7.85
CA GLU A 350 2.09 11.53 -7.78
C GLU A 350 1.05 11.00 -8.79
N ILE A 351 -0.07 10.46 -8.28
CA ILE A 351 -1.21 10.06 -9.12
C ILE A 351 -1.86 11.29 -9.73
N ASN A 352 -2.08 12.34 -8.92
CA ASN A 352 -2.58 13.62 -9.41
C ASN A 352 -1.39 14.53 -9.72
N GLY A 353 -1.38 15.10 -10.92
CA GLY A 353 -0.27 15.93 -11.40
C GLY A 353 0.75 15.15 -12.24
N GLY A 354 0.88 13.84 -12.04
CA GLY A 354 1.65 12.98 -12.95
C GLY A 354 3.15 13.22 -12.91
N ARG A 355 3.70 13.41 -11.70
CA ARG A 355 5.11 13.74 -11.48
C ARG A 355 5.76 12.71 -10.57
N VAL A 356 7.09 12.74 -10.54
CA VAL A 356 7.89 12.09 -9.49
C VAL A 356 8.40 13.18 -8.57
N GLY A 357 8.11 13.10 -7.28
CA GLY A 357 8.68 13.99 -6.28
C GLY A 357 9.98 13.44 -5.73
N GLU A 358 10.82 14.34 -5.22
CA GLU A 358 12.08 14.04 -4.54
C GLU A 358 12.15 14.83 -3.23
N LEU A 359 12.60 14.19 -2.15
CA LEU A 359 12.77 14.75 -0.82
C LEU A 359 14.19 14.44 -0.34
N ASP A 360 14.91 15.49 0.07
CA ASP A 360 16.07 15.34 0.95
C ASP A 360 15.58 15.34 2.41
N PRO A 361 15.65 14.21 3.13
CA PRO A 361 15.14 14.12 4.49
C PRO A 361 15.98 14.88 5.53
N GLN A 362 17.22 15.26 5.21
CA GLN A 362 18.10 16.02 6.10
C GLN A 362 17.71 17.51 6.10
N THR A 363 17.54 18.09 4.93
CA THR A 363 17.19 19.51 4.76
C THR A 363 15.69 19.75 4.75
N GLY A 364 14.89 18.74 4.37
CA GLY A 364 13.47 18.87 4.11
C GLY A 364 13.15 19.47 2.74
N GLU A 365 14.15 19.69 1.89
CA GLU A 365 13.94 20.22 0.53
C GLU A 365 13.15 19.23 -0.32
N MET A 366 12.12 19.73 -1.00
CA MET A 366 11.28 18.94 -1.90
C MET A 366 11.31 19.51 -3.31
N THR A 367 11.57 18.67 -4.30
CA THR A 367 11.50 19.01 -5.73
C THR A 367 10.52 18.10 -6.47
N ARG A 368 10.07 18.54 -7.66
CA ARG A 368 9.23 17.72 -8.54
C ARG A 368 9.85 17.61 -9.92
N HIS A 369 9.89 16.39 -10.43
CA HIS A 369 10.33 16.06 -11.78
C HIS A 369 9.11 15.96 -12.70
N SER A 370 9.01 16.87 -13.66
CA SER A 370 8.00 16.83 -14.72
C SER A 370 8.32 15.74 -15.73
N LEU A 371 7.28 15.07 -16.22
CA LEU A 371 7.40 13.98 -17.19
C LEU A 371 7.09 14.47 -18.61
N PRO A 372 7.66 13.84 -19.67
CA PRO A 372 7.43 14.25 -21.06
C PRO A 372 5.97 14.22 -21.50
N THR A 373 5.16 13.31 -20.94
CA THR A 373 3.73 13.20 -21.23
C THR A 373 2.88 13.31 -19.98
N LEU A 374 1.69 13.91 -20.12
CA LEU A 374 0.67 13.91 -19.08
C LEU A 374 0.26 12.47 -18.71
N GLY A 375 0.00 12.25 -17.42
CA GLY A 375 -0.44 10.95 -16.90
C GLY A 375 -0.57 10.94 -15.38
N SER A 376 -0.68 9.75 -14.80
CA SER A 376 -0.67 9.48 -13.36
C SER A 376 0.45 8.49 -13.06
N VAL A 377 1.35 8.83 -12.14
CA VAL A 377 2.43 7.92 -11.72
C VAL A 377 1.97 7.13 -10.50
N LEU A 378 2.12 5.81 -10.52
CA LEU A 378 1.68 4.96 -9.42
C LEU A 378 2.84 4.40 -8.58
N GLN A 379 3.88 3.88 -9.23
CA GLN A 379 5.02 3.31 -8.55
C GLN A 379 6.32 3.88 -9.08
N VAL A 380 7.28 4.04 -8.17
CA VAL A 380 8.68 4.32 -8.46
C VAL A 380 9.56 3.21 -7.89
N ALA A 381 10.72 2.98 -8.50
CA ALA A 381 11.73 2.06 -8.01
C ALA A 381 13.12 2.58 -8.38
N VAL A 382 14.12 2.25 -7.56
CA VAL A 382 15.51 2.60 -7.81
C VAL A 382 16.27 1.41 -8.41
N ASP A 383 17.13 1.66 -9.40
CA ASP A 383 18.05 0.65 -9.92
C ASP A 383 19.42 0.68 -9.23
N SER A 384 20.32 -0.26 -9.55
CA SER A 384 21.64 -0.34 -8.90
C SER A 384 22.56 0.85 -9.17
N LYS A 385 22.16 1.77 -10.05
CA LYS A 385 22.88 2.99 -10.44
C LYS A 385 22.16 4.26 -9.95
N ASP A 386 21.27 4.13 -8.97
CA ASP A 386 20.43 5.19 -8.38
C ASP A 386 19.43 5.85 -9.36
N ASN A 387 19.17 5.27 -10.53
CA ASN A 387 18.18 5.87 -11.42
C ASN A 387 16.78 5.50 -10.95
N ILE A 388 15.86 6.45 -11.11
CA ILE A 388 14.50 6.32 -10.61
C ILE A 388 13.58 5.96 -11.75
N TRP A 389 13.13 4.71 -11.76
CA TRP A 389 12.15 4.20 -12.71
C TRP A 389 10.74 4.54 -12.26
N TYR A 390 9.85 4.76 -13.21
CA TYR A 390 8.45 5.08 -12.96
C TYR A 390 7.53 4.50 -14.04
N GLY A 391 6.29 4.19 -13.65
CA GLY A 391 5.24 3.76 -14.56
C GLY A 391 4.03 4.68 -14.52
N GLN A 392 3.47 5.02 -15.68
CA GLN A 392 2.18 5.72 -15.75
C GLN A 392 1.02 4.71 -15.73
N VAL A 393 0.25 4.70 -14.64
CA VAL A 393 -0.96 3.87 -14.52
C VAL A 393 -2.09 4.40 -15.40
N HIS A 394 -2.14 5.71 -15.60
CA HIS A 394 -2.95 6.37 -16.62
C HIS A 394 -2.00 7.21 -17.47
N GLY A 395 -1.83 6.87 -18.73
CA GLY A 395 -0.82 7.48 -19.58
C GLY A 395 -0.32 6.50 -20.64
N VAL A 396 0.75 6.89 -21.32
CA VAL A 396 1.25 6.16 -22.50
C VAL A 396 2.62 5.55 -22.32
N GLY A 397 3.26 5.74 -21.16
CA GLY A 397 4.65 5.36 -21.06
C GLY A 397 5.12 4.95 -19.68
N VAL A 398 6.26 4.29 -19.74
CA VAL A 398 7.13 3.94 -18.63
C VAL A 398 8.43 4.72 -18.82
N GLY A 399 9.14 5.01 -17.75
CA GLY A 399 10.31 5.87 -17.87
C GLY A 399 11.30 5.75 -16.73
N ARG A 400 12.39 6.51 -16.86
CA ARG A 400 13.52 6.56 -15.94
C ARG A 400 14.02 7.99 -15.82
N ILE A 401 14.33 8.40 -14.61
CA ILE A 401 15.03 9.63 -14.27
C ILE A 401 16.48 9.28 -13.99
N ASP A 402 17.40 9.87 -14.74
CA ASP A 402 18.83 9.66 -14.55
C ASP A 402 19.30 10.25 -13.21
N ALA A 403 20.03 9.45 -12.43
CA ALA A 403 20.45 9.79 -11.07
C ALA A 403 21.32 11.06 -11.01
N LYS A 404 22.15 11.29 -12.02
CA LYS A 404 23.17 12.35 -12.02
C LYS A 404 22.65 13.64 -12.64
N THR A 405 21.93 13.51 -13.75
CA THR A 405 21.52 14.65 -14.58
C THR A 405 20.07 15.06 -14.34
N ARG A 406 19.28 14.23 -13.63
CA ARG A 406 17.83 14.36 -13.46
C ARG A 406 17.07 14.44 -14.78
N ARG A 407 17.70 14.01 -15.90
CA ARG A 407 17.03 13.94 -17.20
C ARG A 407 16.06 12.78 -17.23
N VAL A 408 14.86 13.04 -17.73
CA VAL A 408 13.82 12.04 -17.87
C VAL A 408 13.88 11.41 -19.26
N LYS A 409 13.93 10.08 -19.31
CA LYS A 409 13.70 9.30 -20.52
C LYS A 409 12.41 8.51 -20.36
N GLN A 410 11.58 8.53 -21.39
CA GLN A 410 10.29 7.84 -21.40
C GLN A 410 10.14 7.03 -22.68
N TRP A 411 9.59 5.83 -22.55
CA TRP A 411 9.25 4.95 -23.66
C TRP A 411 7.74 4.78 -23.73
N PRO A 412 7.15 4.79 -24.93
CA PRO A 412 5.76 4.41 -25.10
C PRO A 412 5.58 2.92 -24.80
N THR A 413 4.45 2.56 -24.20
CA THR A 413 4.02 1.16 -24.09
C THR A 413 3.61 0.61 -25.46
N PRO A 414 4.07 -0.58 -25.89
CA PRO A 414 3.74 -1.15 -27.21
C PRO A 414 2.23 -1.31 -27.43
N THR A 415 1.52 -1.88 -26.45
CA THR A 415 0.07 -1.81 -26.39
C THR A 415 -0.36 -0.52 -25.69
N PRO A 416 -1.12 0.37 -26.35
CA PRO A 416 -1.66 1.57 -25.72
C PRO A 416 -2.50 1.24 -24.48
N ASP A 417 -2.47 2.12 -23.49
CA ASP A 417 -3.21 1.96 -22.23
C ASP A 417 -2.90 0.67 -21.49
N ALA A 418 -1.66 0.16 -21.61
CA ALA A 418 -1.22 -0.97 -20.80
C ALA A 418 -1.41 -0.71 -19.30
N SER A 419 -1.38 0.56 -18.88
CA SER A 419 -1.56 1.00 -17.49
C SER A 419 -0.54 0.36 -16.56
N ALA A 420 0.70 0.84 -16.65
CA ALA A 420 1.81 0.36 -15.83
C ALA A 420 1.52 0.61 -14.34
N TYR A 421 1.14 -0.46 -13.64
CA TYR A 421 0.73 -0.45 -12.25
C TYR A 421 1.92 -0.76 -11.34
N GLY A 422 2.25 -2.04 -11.19
CA GLY A 422 3.42 -2.49 -10.44
C GLY A 422 4.73 -2.26 -11.19
N LEU A 423 5.81 -2.10 -10.45
CA LEU A 423 7.18 -1.94 -10.97
C LEU A 423 8.18 -2.71 -10.10
N ALA A 424 9.07 -3.47 -10.73
CA ALA A 424 10.29 -3.99 -10.10
C ALA A 424 11.48 -3.90 -11.05
N ILE A 425 12.68 -3.85 -10.48
CA ILE A 425 13.96 -3.85 -11.20
C ILE A 425 14.59 -5.22 -11.03
N ASP A 426 15.05 -5.83 -12.13
CA ASP A 426 15.79 -7.09 -12.06
C ASP A 426 17.29 -6.87 -11.86
N GLN A 427 18.04 -7.96 -11.68
CA GLN A 427 19.47 -7.93 -11.42
C GLN A 427 20.32 -7.38 -12.59
N LYS A 428 19.71 -7.11 -13.75
CA LYS A 428 20.34 -6.53 -14.93
C LYS A 428 19.94 -5.05 -15.13
N ASP A 429 19.34 -4.43 -14.11
CA ASP A 429 18.73 -3.09 -14.15
C ASP A 429 17.65 -2.93 -15.23
N ARG A 430 17.00 -4.02 -15.66
CA ARG A 430 15.82 -3.92 -16.53
C ARG A 430 14.60 -3.68 -15.66
N ALA A 431 13.72 -2.80 -16.12
CA ALA A 431 12.51 -2.44 -15.40
C ALA A 431 11.31 -3.23 -15.91
N TRP A 432 10.62 -3.92 -15.01
CA TRP A 432 9.46 -4.74 -15.29
C TRP A 432 8.20 -4.06 -14.76
N PHE A 433 7.13 -4.02 -15.56
CA PHE A 433 5.87 -3.38 -15.20
C PHE A 433 4.66 -4.28 -15.41
N ALA A 434 3.71 -4.22 -14.47
CA ALA A 434 2.43 -4.92 -14.60
C ALA A 434 1.44 -4.03 -15.36
N GLY A 435 1.12 -4.39 -16.60
CA GLY A 435 0.16 -3.70 -17.44
C GLY A 435 -1.27 -4.19 -17.23
N TYR A 436 -1.89 -3.78 -16.12
CA TYR A 436 -3.18 -4.32 -15.69
C TYR A 436 -4.33 -4.06 -16.68
N GLY A 437 -4.28 -2.94 -17.42
CA GLY A 437 -5.33 -2.51 -18.32
C GLY A 437 -5.43 -3.36 -19.60
N LYS A 438 -4.36 -4.10 -19.93
CA LYS A 438 -4.24 -4.89 -21.18
C LYS A 438 -3.81 -6.33 -20.97
N ASN A 439 -3.70 -6.78 -19.71
CA ASN A 439 -3.31 -8.15 -19.37
C ASN A 439 -1.91 -8.51 -19.89
N VAL A 440 -0.96 -7.57 -19.72
CA VAL A 440 0.41 -7.70 -20.19
C VAL A 440 1.41 -7.43 -19.07
N VAL A 441 2.63 -7.96 -19.21
CA VAL A 441 3.80 -7.57 -18.43
C VAL A 441 4.80 -6.93 -19.40
N LEU A 442 5.30 -5.75 -19.06
CA LEU A 442 6.25 -4.98 -19.86
C LEU A 442 7.65 -5.13 -19.27
N MET A 443 8.67 -5.12 -20.11
CA MET A 443 10.07 -5.04 -19.71
C MET A 443 10.77 -3.95 -20.52
N VAL A 444 11.46 -3.03 -19.85
CA VAL A 444 12.34 -2.05 -20.49
C VAL A 444 13.78 -2.44 -20.23
N ASP A 445 14.53 -2.62 -21.32
CA ASP A 445 15.97 -2.85 -21.27
C ASP A 445 16.69 -1.52 -21.54
N PRO A 446 17.38 -0.93 -20.54
CA PRO A 446 18.07 0.34 -20.71
C PRO A 446 19.33 0.25 -21.58
N VAL A 447 19.88 -0.96 -21.81
CA VAL A 447 21.09 -1.17 -22.62
C VAL A 447 20.74 -1.22 -24.10
N SER A 448 19.74 -2.02 -24.48
CA SER A 448 19.28 -2.09 -25.87
C SER A 448 18.28 -0.98 -26.24
N ASP A 449 17.78 -0.26 -25.24
CA ASP A 449 16.81 0.82 -25.39
C ASP A 449 15.44 0.38 -25.95
N THR A 450 14.99 -0.81 -25.54
CA THR A 450 13.77 -1.44 -26.07
C THR A 450 12.74 -1.76 -25.00
N VAL A 451 11.47 -1.72 -25.38
CA VAL A 451 10.35 -2.23 -24.56
C VAL A 451 9.85 -3.54 -25.16
N LYS A 452 9.83 -4.61 -24.35
CA LYS A 452 9.25 -5.91 -24.68
C LYS A 452 7.95 -6.11 -23.90
N GLU A 453 7.00 -6.82 -24.51
CA GLU A 453 5.70 -7.10 -23.91
C GLU A 453 5.44 -8.61 -23.89
N TYR A 454 4.92 -9.10 -22.76
CA TYR A 454 4.52 -10.47 -22.53
C TYR A 454 3.02 -10.48 -22.24
N LYS A 455 2.24 -11.15 -23.09
CA LYS A 455 0.82 -11.39 -22.80
C LYS A 455 0.71 -12.44 -21.71
N THR A 456 -0.10 -12.16 -20.69
CA THR A 456 -0.50 -13.16 -19.70
C THR A 456 -1.20 -14.33 -20.39
N LEU A 457 -1.10 -15.55 -19.83
CA LEU A 457 -1.72 -16.73 -20.45
C LEU A 457 -3.25 -16.69 -20.27
N THR A 458 -3.72 -16.11 -19.17
CA THR A 458 -5.13 -15.85 -18.89
C THR A 458 -5.57 -14.49 -19.44
N ARG A 459 -6.54 -14.50 -20.38
CA ARG A 459 -7.02 -13.29 -21.08
C ARG A 459 -7.49 -12.16 -20.15
N ALA A 460 -8.08 -12.48 -19.01
CA ALA A 460 -8.53 -11.53 -18.00
C ALA A 460 -7.73 -11.69 -16.69
N ALA A 461 -6.40 -11.78 -16.79
CA ALA A 461 -5.51 -11.91 -15.64
C ALA A 461 -5.54 -10.67 -14.73
N GLY A 462 -5.50 -9.48 -15.32
CA GLY A 462 -5.36 -8.21 -14.61
C GLY A 462 -4.08 -8.15 -13.75
N PRO A 463 -2.88 -8.22 -14.36
CA PRO A 463 -1.64 -8.22 -13.59
C PRO A 463 -1.45 -6.89 -12.87
N ARG A 464 -1.26 -6.91 -11.55
CA ARG A 464 -1.23 -5.66 -10.75
C ARG A 464 0.13 -5.31 -10.18
N ARG A 465 0.79 -6.23 -9.50
CA ARG A 465 2.14 -6.01 -8.95
C ARG A 465 3.04 -7.17 -9.32
N LEU A 466 4.34 -6.95 -9.22
CA LEU A 466 5.34 -7.93 -9.56
C LEU A 466 6.62 -7.74 -8.74
N GLY A 467 7.40 -8.81 -8.65
CA GLY A 467 8.72 -8.85 -8.05
C GLY A 467 9.62 -9.83 -8.81
N VAL A 468 10.93 -9.68 -8.68
CA VAL A 468 11.92 -10.52 -9.38
C VAL A 468 12.74 -11.30 -8.37
N ASP A 469 12.72 -12.62 -8.47
CA ASP A 469 13.44 -13.49 -7.54
C ASP A 469 14.94 -13.61 -7.88
N SER A 470 15.72 -14.26 -7.02
CA SER A 470 17.18 -14.37 -7.18
C SER A 470 17.60 -15.18 -8.41
N LYS A 471 16.68 -15.95 -9.01
CA LYS A 471 16.90 -16.75 -10.22
C LYS A 471 16.49 -16.01 -11.50
N GLY A 472 16.11 -14.73 -11.39
CA GLY A 472 15.67 -13.92 -12.51
C GLY A 472 14.28 -14.33 -13.03
N ILE A 473 13.42 -14.91 -12.17
CA ILE A 473 12.02 -15.14 -12.50
C ILE A 473 11.19 -13.97 -12.00
N VAL A 474 10.43 -13.38 -12.91
CA VAL A 474 9.49 -12.30 -12.64
C VAL A 474 8.16 -12.90 -12.23
N TRP A 475 7.77 -12.70 -10.97
CA TRP A 475 6.50 -13.14 -10.43
C TRP A 475 5.51 -11.99 -10.46
N HIS A 476 4.33 -12.20 -11.01
CA HIS A 476 3.28 -11.19 -11.07
C HIS A 476 1.96 -11.73 -10.54
N SER A 477 1.21 -10.89 -9.85
CA SER A 477 -0.15 -11.21 -9.44
C SER A 477 -1.06 -11.22 -10.67
N GLU A 478 -2.12 -12.04 -10.65
CA GLU A 478 -3.23 -11.97 -11.61
C GLU A 478 -4.51 -11.68 -10.84
N PHE A 479 -4.70 -10.39 -10.56
CA PHE A 479 -5.68 -9.88 -9.60
C PHE A 479 -7.12 -10.30 -9.93
N LEU A 480 -7.48 -10.46 -11.20
CA LEU A 480 -8.84 -10.85 -11.59
C LEU A 480 -9.01 -12.35 -11.74
N ALA A 481 -7.95 -13.05 -12.13
CA ALA A 481 -7.97 -14.49 -12.37
C ALA A 481 -7.84 -15.32 -11.09
N GLY A 482 -7.36 -14.73 -9.99
CA GLY A 482 -7.08 -15.49 -8.76
C GLY A 482 -5.88 -16.41 -8.93
N LYS A 483 -4.85 -15.93 -9.64
CA LYS A 483 -3.63 -16.66 -9.97
C LYS A 483 -2.38 -15.82 -9.67
N ILE A 484 -1.23 -16.46 -9.70
CA ILE A 484 0.06 -15.80 -9.91
C ILE A 484 0.67 -16.34 -11.21
N GLY A 485 1.36 -15.48 -11.94
CA GLY A 485 2.15 -15.85 -13.11
C GLY A 485 3.64 -15.67 -12.85
N SER A 486 4.45 -16.41 -13.60
CA SER A 486 5.91 -16.33 -13.56
C SER A 486 6.46 -16.23 -14.97
N ILE A 487 7.43 -15.35 -15.20
CA ILE A 487 8.13 -15.16 -16.47
C ILE A 487 9.63 -15.31 -16.24
N ASN A 488 10.29 -16.22 -16.95
CA ASN A 488 11.75 -16.26 -16.97
C ASN A 488 12.27 -15.01 -17.71
N SER A 489 13.04 -14.18 -17.02
CA SER A 489 13.46 -12.87 -17.55
C SER A 489 14.41 -12.95 -18.76
N ASP A 490 15.02 -14.11 -18.99
CA ASP A 490 15.96 -14.33 -20.10
C ASP A 490 15.31 -15.06 -21.27
N THR A 491 14.54 -16.12 -21.01
CA THR A 491 13.91 -16.91 -22.07
C THR A 491 12.52 -16.40 -22.45
N GLY A 492 11.84 -15.69 -21.54
CA GLY A 492 10.43 -15.30 -21.70
C GLY A 492 9.44 -16.44 -21.46
N GLU A 493 9.88 -17.61 -20.98
CA GLU A 493 9.01 -18.73 -20.63
C GLU A 493 8.03 -18.34 -19.53
N GLN A 494 6.74 -18.69 -19.69
CA GLN A 494 5.67 -18.32 -18.78
C GLN A 494 4.99 -19.53 -18.16
N LYS A 495 4.61 -19.42 -16.89
CA LYS A 495 3.77 -20.39 -16.16
C LYS A 495 2.79 -19.68 -15.23
N GLU A 496 1.63 -20.28 -15.00
CA GLU A 496 0.62 -19.77 -14.07
C GLU A 496 0.32 -20.79 -12.96
N TYR A 497 -0.07 -20.28 -11.80
CA TYR A 497 -0.45 -21.06 -10.63
C TYR A 497 -1.75 -20.53 -10.05
N THR A 498 -2.75 -21.40 -9.92
CA THR A 498 -4.08 -21.02 -9.39
C THR A 498 -4.09 -21.09 -7.88
N LEU A 499 -4.58 -20.04 -7.23
CA LEU A 499 -4.75 -20.05 -5.77
C LEU A 499 -5.89 -21.02 -5.40
N PRO A 500 -5.72 -21.85 -4.36
CA PRO A 500 -6.76 -22.80 -3.92
C PRO A 500 -8.12 -22.18 -3.57
N LEU A 501 -8.12 -20.99 -2.95
CA LEU A 501 -9.36 -20.26 -2.66
C LEU A 501 -9.86 -19.52 -3.90
N ARG A 502 -11.14 -19.73 -4.22
CA ARG A 502 -11.78 -19.10 -5.38
C ARG A 502 -12.02 -17.62 -5.15
N HIS A 503 -12.04 -16.87 -6.25
CA HIS A 503 -12.33 -15.43 -6.25
C HIS A 503 -11.36 -14.60 -5.40
N THR A 504 -10.16 -15.11 -5.12
CA THR A 504 -9.05 -14.33 -4.61
C THR A 504 -8.75 -13.16 -5.56
N HIS A 505 -8.23 -12.09 -4.98
CA HIS A 505 -7.67 -10.95 -5.69
C HIS A 505 -6.22 -10.77 -5.20
N PRO A 506 -5.29 -11.60 -5.69
CA PRO A 506 -3.87 -11.43 -5.36
C PRO A 506 -3.42 -10.07 -5.89
N TYR A 507 -2.87 -9.24 -5.01
CA TYR A 507 -2.51 -7.86 -5.30
C TYR A 507 -1.01 -7.72 -5.44
N GLU A 508 -0.25 -8.08 -4.40
CA GLU A 508 1.22 -8.13 -4.41
C GLU A 508 1.74 -9.52 -4.77
N THR A 509 2.95 -9.59 -5.35
CA THR A 509 3.74 -10.83 -5.50
C THR A 509 5.20 -10.48 -5.33
N TRP A 510 5.75 -10.73 -4.14
CA TRP A 510 7.12 -10.35 -3.81
C TRP A 510 7.93 -11.56 -3.34
N PRO A 511 9.10 -11.83 -3.94
CA PRO A 511 9.97 -12.91 -3.49
C PRO A 511 10.66 -12.56 -2.17
N ASP A 512 10.79 -13.54 -1.27
CA ASP A 512 11.74 -13.48 -0.17
C ASP A 512 13.12 -14.00 -0.57
N ARG A 513 14.04 -14.03 0.38
CA ARG A 513 15.44 -14.44 0.17
C ARG A 513 15.64 -15.92 -0.11
N GLU A 514 14.64 -16.73 0.18
CA GLU A 514 14.62 -18.16 -0.16
C GLU A 514 13.88 -18.41 -1.48
N ASP A 515 13.51 -17.34 -2.17
CA ASP A 515 12.64 -17.29 -3.34
C ASP A 515 11.23 -17.83 -3.10
N ASN A 516 10.71 -17.88 -1.87
CA ASN A 516 9.27 -18.08 -1.69
C ASN A 516 8.54 -16.79 -2.08
N ILE A 517 7.31 -16.92 -2.60
CA ILE A 517 6.57 -15.76 -3.08
C ILE A 517 5.50 -15.37 -2.07
N TRP A 518 5.58 -14.13 -1.60
CA TRP A 518 4.60 -13.52 -0.70
C TRP A 518 3.54 -12.78 -1.50
N ILE A 519 2.28 -13.08 -1.21
CA ILE A 519 1.12 -12.58 -1.94
C ILE A 519 0.17 -11.93 -0.95
N THR A 520 -0.36 -10.76 -1.28
CA THR A 520 -1.45 -10.15 -0.49
C THR A 520 -2.79 -10.39 -1.17
N ASP A 521 -3.79 -10.86 -0.44
CA ASP A 521 -5.13 -11.09 -0.98
C ASP A 521 -6.17 -10.13 -0.37
N HIS A 522 -6.88 -9.43 -1.25
CA HIS A 522 -7.85 -8.40 -0.86
C HIS A 522 -9.22 -8.95 -0.42
N VAL A 523 -9.55 -10.21 -0.76
CA VAL A 523 -10.90 -10.76 -0.62
C VAL A 523 -11.07 -11.50 0.70
N TYR A 524 -10.12 -12.38 1.01
CA TYR A 524 -10.04 -13.16 2.24
C TYR A 524 -9.28 -12.43 3.35
N GLY A 525 -8.55 -11.34 3.01
CA GLY A 525 -7.81 -10.57 4.00
C GLY A 525 -6.70 -11.42 4.62
N CYS A 526 -5.78 -11.89 3.78
CA CYS A 526 -4.63 -12.68 4.19
C CYS A 526 -3.35 -12.30 3.42
N ILE A 527 -2.20 -12.66 4.01
CA ILE A 527 -0.94 -12.81 3.29
C ILE A 527 -0.78 -14.31 2.99
N ILE A 528 -0.29 -14.65 1.81
CA ILE A 528 -0.16 -16.02 1.33
C ILE A 528 1.29 -16.27 0.99
N LYS A 529 1.88 -17.34 1.52
CA LYS A 529 3.18 -17.87 1.09
C LYS A 529 2.96 -18.88 -0.02
N PHE A 530 3.63 -18.72 -1.14
CA PHE A 530 3.78 -19.75 -2.15
C PHE A 530 5.20 -20.31 -2.09
N ASP A 531 5.33 -21.57 -1.66
CA ASP A 531 6.59 -22.30 -1.71
C ASP A 531 6.78 -22.88 -3.12
N ARG A 532 7.78 -22.37 -3.84
CA ARG A 532 8.05 -22.77 -5.22
C ARG A 532 8.50 -24.21 -5.39
N LYS A 533 9.09 -24.83 -4.36
CA LYS A 533 9.61 -26.20 -4.43
C LYS A 533 8.48 -27.20 -4.33
N THR A 534 7.51 -26.92 -3.47
CA THR A 534 6.37 -27.80 -3.21
C THR A 534 5.08 -27.36 -3.92
N GLU A 535 5.09 -26.17 -4.52
CA GLU A 535 3.94 -25.46 -5.09
C GLU A 535 2.76 -25.29 -4.09
N LYS A 536 3.08 -25.28 -2.79
CA LYS A 536 2.08 -25.16 -1.72
C LYS A 536 1.78 -23.71 -1.39
N PHE A 537 0.49 -23.38 -1.28
CA PHE A 537 0.00 -22.12 -0.72
C PHE A 537 -0.30 -22.26 0.78
N THR A 538 0.22 -21.34 1.58
CA THR A 538 -0.05 -21.24 3.02
C THR A 538 -0.61 -19.87 3.35
N TYR A 539 -1.74 -19.83 4.07
CA TYR A 539 -2.52 -18.62 4.28
C TYR A 539 -2.37 -18.09 5.70
N TYR A 540 -2.05 -16.80 5.81
CA TYR A 540 -1.84 -16.07 7.06
C TYR A 540 -2.89 -14.96 7.16
N PRO A 541 -3.93 -15.15 7.97
CA PRO A 541 -4.96 -14.13 8.14
C PRO A 541 -4.34 -12.85 8.69
N LEU A 542 -4.81 -11.70 8.21
CA LEU A 542 -4.26 -10.42 8.61
C LEU A 542 -4.74 -10.02 10.01
N PRO A 543 -4.02 -9.16 10.75
CA PRO A 543 -4.33 -8.89 12.14
C PRO A 543 -5.61 -8.07 12.32
N GLN A 544 -6.14 -7.42 11.28
CA GLN A 544 -7.37 -6.63 11.34
C GLN A 544 -8.51 -7.27 10.55
N TYR A 545 -9.75 -6.91 10.90
CA TYR A 545 -10.92 -7.25 10.09
C TYR A 545 -11.14 -6.25 8.97
N GLY A 546 -11.33 -6.78 7.77
CA GLY A 546 -11.73 -6.00 6.61
C GLY A 546 -11.18 -6.64 5.35
N SER A 547 -12.07 -6.87 4.39
CA SER A 547 -11.69 -7.13 3.00
C SER A 547 -12.13 -5.94 2.17
N PHE A 548 -11.49 -5.73 1.03
CA PHE A 548 -11.88 -4.65 0.09
C PHE A 548 -13.35 -4.79 -0.34
N ALA A 549 -13.83 -6.03 -0.46
CA ALA A 549 -15.23 -6.35 -0.72
C ALA A 549 -16.14 -6.08 0.50
N GLY A 550 -15.67 -5.79 1.71
CA GLY A 550 -16.53 -5.45 2.85
C GLY A 550 -16.74 -3.95 3.07
N GLY A 551 -16.19 -3.08 2.22
CA GLY A 551 -15.98 -1.67 2.55
C GLY A 551 -14.91 -1.48 3.63
N GLY A 552 -14.10 -2.51 3.88
CA GLY A 552 -13.04 -2.53 4.87
C GLY A 552 -11.65 -2.56 4.25
N TRP A 553 -10.67 -2.51 5.15
CA TRP A 553 -9.23 -2.51 4.98
C TRP A 553 -8.68 -3.30 3.77
N SER A 554 -7.68 -2.72 3.07
CA SER A 554 -6.90 -3.42 2.04
C SER A 554 -5.44 -3.40 2.42
N VAL A 555 -4.75 -4.54 2.28
CA VAL A 555 -3.28 -4.55 2.35
C VAL A 555 -2.76 -3.82 1.11
N PRO A 556 -1.95 -2.79 1.29
CA PRO A 556 -1.23 -2.17 0.19
C PRO A 556 -0.08 -3.07 -0.28
N LYS A 557 0.91 -2.46 -0.92
CA LYS A 557 2.22 -3.10 -1.16
C LYS A 557 2.79 -3.64 0.14
N ILE A 558 3.42 -4.81 0.06
CA ILE A 558 4.33 -5.28 1.10
C ILE A 558 5.77 -4.94 0.71
N GLU A 559 6.61 -4.73 1.71
CA GLU A 559 8.06 -4.63 1.55
C GLU A 559 8.70 -5.70 2.43
N VAL A 560 9.57 -6.54 1.85
CA VAL A 560 10.22 -7.63 2.58
C VAL A 560 11.60 -7.19 3.01
N ALA A 561 11.81 -7.10 4.32
CA ALA A 561 13.07 -6.73 4.93
C ALA A 561 14.12 -7.84 4.81
N LYS A 562 15.37 -7.52 5.17
CA LYS A 562 16.50 -8.43 5.04
C LYS A 562 16.32 -9.71 5.89
N ASP A 563 15.67 -9.60 7.01
CA ASP A 563 15.35 -10.69 7.91
C ASP A 563 14.06 -11.45 7.54
N ASN A 564 13.49 -11.19 6.36
CA ASN A 564 12.17 -11.65 5.90
C ASN A 564 10.99 -11.10 6.73
N THR A 565 11.21 -10.09 7.59
CA THR A 565 10.11 -9.34 8.19
C THR A 565 9.35 -8.61 7.09
N ILE A 566 8.03 -8.75 7.05
CA ILE A 566 7.19 -8.15 6.01
C ILE A 566 6.51 -6.90 6.56
N TRP A 567 6.74 -5.76 5.91
CA TRP A 567 6.16 -4.48 6.25
C TRP A 567 5.01 -4.11 5.33
N PHE A 568 3.96 -3.52 5.88
CA PHE A 568 2.85 -2.97 5.11
C PHE A 568 2.13 -1.86 5.87
N GLY A 569 1.57 -0.93 5.10
CA GLY A 569 0.62 0.04 5.61
C GLY A 569 -0.77 -0.58 5.77
N SER A 570 -1.66 0.18 6.36
CA SER A 570 -3.07 -0.13 6.52
C SER A 570 -3.89 1.00 5.94
N ARG A 571 -5.04 0.66 5.37
CA ARG A 571 -5.96 1.65 4.81
C ARG A 571 -7.30 1.50 5.48
N GLY A 572 -7.97 2.61 5.80
CA GLY A 572 -9.35 2.52 6.25
C GLY A 572 -9.54 2.24 7.74
N VAL A 573 -8.55 2.55 8.59
CA VAL A 573 -8.59 2.28 10.05
C VAL A 573 -8.22 3.55 10.84
N ALA A 574 -8.68 3.65 12.09
CA ALA A 574 -8.72 4.93 12.82
C ALA A 574 -7.37 5.39 13.42
N ASN A 575 -6.66 4.54 14.17
CA ASN A 575 -5.57 5.01 15.06
C ASN A 575 -4.16 4.50 14.73
N THR A 576 -4.00 3.70 13.67
CA THR A 576 -2.77 3.37 12.87
C THR A 576 -2.31 1.91 12.89
N VAL A 577 -1.53 1.39 11.93
CA VAL A 577 -1.63 1.40 10.45
C VAL A 577 -0.34 0.82 9.85
N ALA A 578 0.84 1.13 10.40
CA ALA A 578 2.08 0.46 9.99
C ALA A 578 2.18 -0.89 10.71
N VAL A 579 2.40 -1.94 9.93
CA VAL A 579 2.45 -3.31 10.42
C VAL A 579 3.74 -3.93 9.97
N HIS A 580 4.43 -4.60 10.89
CA HIS A 580 5.39 -5.60 10.49
C HIS A 580 4.93 -6.99 10.92
N TRP A 581 5.34 -7.97 10.14
CA TRP A 581 4.99 -9.36 10.34
C TRP A 581 6.24 -10.21 10.27
N ILE A 582 6.48 -10.97 11.34
CA ILE A 582 7.58 -11.93 11.42
C ILE A 582 6.99 -13.31 11.09
N PRO A 583 7.27 -13.87 9.90
CA PRO A 583 6.84 -15.23 9.57
C PRO A 583 7.62 -16.24 10.42
N LYS A 584 7.07 -17.46 10.53
CA LYS A 584 7.68 -18.56 11.28
C LYS A 584 9.16 -18.76 10.89
N GLY A 585 10.05 -18.72 11.89
CA GLY A 585 11.50 -18.90 11.72
C GLY A 585 12.30 -17.62 11.45
N GLY A 586 11.66 -16.45 11.35
CA GLY A 586 12.36 -15.16 11.29
C GLY A 586 13.04 -14.79 12.62
N PRO A 587 14.08 -13.93 12.60
CA PRO A 587 14.72 -13.47 13.83
C PRO A 587 13.75 -12.61 14.64
N ARG A 588 13.79 -12.80 15.96
CA ARG A 588 13.07 -12.00 16.95
C ARG A 588 14.13 -11.13 17.63
N GLU A 589 14.44 -9.97 17.06
CA GLU A 589 15.41 -9.02 17.62
C GLU A 589 14.76 -7.69 18.01
#